data_AF-A0A6L7X057-F1
#
_entry.id   AF-A0A6L7X057-F1
#
_cell.length_a   1.000
_cell.length_b   1.000
_cell.length_c   1.000
_cell.angle_alpha   90.00
_cell.angle_beta   90.00
_cell.angle_gamma   90.00
#
_symmetry.space_group_name_H-M   'P 1'
#
loop_
_entity.id
_entity.type
_entity.pdbx_description
1 polymer ?
#
loop_
_entity_poly.entity_id
_entity_poly.type
_entity_poly.pdbx_seq_one_letter_code
_entity_poly.pdbx_strand_id
1 'polypeptide(L)'
;MEPTPVFCGQCHSDFPALGSDALLPFPLYRRSRPILFGFSHEQHLDPERRIDGKTGFRADCTYCHHFDEDGVFAKFPMHEQCAACHADPGIPPHLASGSRSGDCRGCHVPERIENPAAFADLQAIPQHVIAGVYDNLRFSHVAHFRVRDEYDLDCVRCHSAVEESTGLADLSLPDMLDCVGCHDTDRGVPESLRISSCSGCHLEERNGPVPASHSRNVKPPSHNESFRVEHSEPARAIGAKCYACHLNVSPSASAADQCASCHQAMRPTSHTARWRDTVHGKFAAMDRTSCAICHVADMCIRCHNQIPRSHQPLPQFMGHGHAALARLEQRACFTCHQFEDSCAKCHLG
;
A
#
# COMPACT_ATOMS: atom_id res chain seq x y z
N MET A 1 -27.66 43.11 -37.05
CA MET A 1 -27.06 42.17 -36.07
C MET A 1 -26.64 40.97 -36.89
N GLU A 2 -25.35 40.70 -36.98
CA GLU A 2 -24.88 39.46 -37.62
C GLU A 2 -25.40 38.26 -36.81
N PRO A 3 -25.82 37.17 -37.46
CA PRO A 3 -26.24 35.97 -36.76
C PRO A 3 -25.06 35.41 -35.98
N THR A 4 -25.27 35.12 -34.69
CA THR A 4 -24.28 34.46 -33.84
C THR A 4 -23.78 33.19 -34.53
N PRO A 5 -22.45 33.03 -34.75
CA PRO A 5 -21.92 31.80 -35.31
C PRO A 5 -22.37 30.60 -34.48
N VAL A 6 -22.83 29.52 -35.13
CA VAL A 6 -23.41 28.34 -34.48
C VAL A 6 -22.54 27.80 -33.35
N PHE A 7 -21.21 27.83 -33.54
CA PHE A 7 -20.24 27.41 -32.55
C PHE A 7 -20.19 28.35 -31.32
N CYS A 8 -20.26 29.68 -31.53
CA CYS A 8 -20.23 30.66 -30.44
C CYS A 8 -21.49 30.63 -29.58
N GLY A 9 -22.65 30.34 -30.18
CA GLY A 9 -23.93 30.24 -29.46
C GLY A 9 -24.08 29.00 -28.58
N GLN A 10 -23.14 28.04 -28.62
CA GLN A 10 -23.14 26.90 -27.70
C GLN A 10 -22.58 27.27 -26.32
N CYS A 11 -21.65 28.21 -26.27
CA CYS A 11 -20.96 28.60 -25.05
C CYS A 11 -21.40 29.97 -24.55
N HIS A 12 -21.88 30.86 -25.42
CA HIS A 12 -22.25 32.23 -25.04
C HIS A 12 -23.76 32.48 -25.14
N SER A 13 -24.35 33.09 -24.11
CA SER A 13 -25.74 33.54 -24.09
C SER A 13 -25.99 34.72 -25.02
N ASP A 14 -24.96 35.52 -25.30
CA ASP A 14 -25.03 36.76 -26.08
C ASP A 14 -23.83 36.89 -27.03
N PHE A 15 -24.03 37.57 -28.17
CA PHE A 15 -22.97 37.86 -29.14
C PHE A 15 -22.99 39.34 -29.55
N PRO A 16 -21.82 40.02 -29.63
CA PRO A 16 -20.47 39.53 -29.33
C PRO A 16 -20.25 39.28 -27.83
N ALA A 17 -19.42 38.29 -27.49
CA ALA A 17 -19.10 37.95 -26.11
C ALA A 17 -18.25 39.05 -25.47
N LEU A 18 -18.82 39.80 -24.52
CA LEU A 18 -18.16 40.93 -23.86
C LEU A 18 -17.44 40.54 -22.55
N GLY A 19 -17.56 39.29 -22.09
CA GLY A 19 -16.94 38.79 -20.86
C GLY A 19 -17.36 37.36 -20.46
N SER A 20 -16.81 36.86 -19.34
CA SER A 20 -17.08 35.53 -18.77
C SER A 20 -18.52 35.32 -18.30
N ASP A 21 -19.24 36.41 -18.05
CA ASP A 21 -20.59 36.39 -17.46
C ASP A 21 -21.65 35.92 -18.45
N ALA A 22 -21.33 35.97 -19.75
CA ALA A 22 -22.19 35.50 -20.82
C ALA A 22 -21.97 34.01 -21.14
N LEU A 23 -21.30 33.23 -20.29
CA LEU A 23 -21.11 31.79 -20.52
C LEU A 23 -22.33 30.98 -20.05
N LEU A 24 -22.92 30.19 -20.96
CA LEU A 24 -23.93 29.22 -20.57
C LEU A 24 -23.28 28.14 -19.68
N PRO A 25 -23.99 27.65 -18.64
CA PRO A 25 -23.51 26.53 -17.84
C PRO A 25 -23.22 25.34 -18.77
N PHE A 26 -22.02 24.78 -18.67
CA PHE A 26 -21.61 23.66 -19.51
C PHE A 26 -22.68 22.55 -19.53
N PRO A 27 -23.15 22.08 -20.69
CA PRO A 27 -24.32 21.22 -20.79
C PRO A 27 -24.12 19.89 -20.01
N LEU A 28 -25.11 19.57 -19.18
CA LEU A 28 -25.18 18.30 -18.47
C LEU A 28 -25.59 17.19 -19.44
N TYR A 29 -24.76 16.17 -19.64
CA TYR A 29 -25.19 14.98 -20.36
C TYR A 29 -25.74 13.97 -19.35
N ARG A 30 -27.01 13.56 -19.48
CA ARG A 30 -27.67 12.63 -18.53
C ARG A 30 -27.49 13.02 -17.05
N ARG A 31 -27.53 14.32 -16.75
CA ARG A 31 -27.32 14.90 -15.40
C ARG A 31 -25.90 14.74 -14.84
N SER A 32 -24.91 14.33 -15.64
CA SER A 32 -23.50 14.34 -15.28
C SER A 32 -22.71 15.34 -16.14
N ARG A 33 -21.65 15.92 -15.56
CA ARG A 33 -20.68 16.77 -16.28
C ARG A 33 -19.53 15.86 -16.73
N PRO A 34 -19.40 15.54 -18.04
CA PRO A 34 -18.25 14.78 -18.51
C PRO A 34 -16.99 15.60 -18.27
N ILE A 35 -15.89 14.93 -17.89
CA ILE A 35 -14.59 15.59 -17.79
C ILE A 35 -13.96 15.60 -19.19
N LEU A 36 -13.82 16.81 -19.74
CA LEU A 36 -13.51 17.03 -21.15
C LEU A 36 -12.06 17.36 -21.43
N PHE A 37 -11.22 17.39 -20.40
CA PHE A 37 -9.81 17.57 -20.54
C PHE A 37 -9.06 16.26 -20.28
N GLY A 38 -7.88 16.13 -20.87
CA GLY A 38 -6.87 15.13 -20.54
C GLY A 38 -5.73 15.81 -19.80
N PHE A 39 -5.21 15.14 -18.78
CA PHE A 39 -4.04 15.58 -18.03
C PHE A 39 -3.29 14.36 -17.53
N SER A 40 -1.96 14.39 -17.62
CA SER A 40 -1.07 13.32 -17.17
C SER A 40 -0.14 13.88 -16.10
N HIS A 41 -0.26 13.39 -14.87
CA HIS A 41 0.68 13.75 -13.81
C HIS A 41 2.08 13.19 -14.11
N GLU A 42 2.17 11.99 -14.69
CA GLU A 42 3.43 11.37 -15.12
C GLU A 42 4.26 12.30 -16.03
N GLN A 43 3.61 13.06 -16.92
CA GLN A 43 4.30 13.99 -17.83
C GLN A 43 4.63 15.34 -17.21
N HIS A 44 3.88 15.77 -16.19
CA HIS A 44 4.00 17.11 -15.59
C HIS A 44 4.78 17.11 -14.26
N LEU A 45 4.90 15.96 -13.61
CA LEU A 45 5.75 15.74 -12.46
C LEU A 45 7.09 15.16 -12.93
N ASP A 46 8.19 15.62 -12.36
CA ASP A 46 9.49 14.97 -12.57
C ASP A 46 9.65 13.82 -11.56
N PRO A 47 9.76 12.54 -11.99
CA PRO A 47 9.99 11.41 -11.09
C PRO A 47 11.26 11.54 -10.26
N GLU A 48 12.24 12.30 -10.74
CA GLU A 48 13.49 12.57 -10.02
C GLU A 48 13.41 13.82 -9.11
N ARG A 49 12.24 14.47 -9.05
CA ARG A 49 11.96 15.65 -8.22
C ARG A 49 12.97 16.79 -8.44
N ARG A 50 13.56 16.90 -9.65
CA ARG A 50 14.62 17.87 -9.94
C ARG A 50 14.04 19.27 -10.01
N ILE A 51 14.82 20.21 -9.50
CA ILE A 51 14.58 21.64 -9.72
C ILE A 51 15.31 21.99 -11.00
N ASP A 52 14.64 22.66 -11.94
CA ASP A 52 15.28 23.14 -13.15
C ASP A 52 16.44 24.09 -12.75
N GLY A 53 17.68 23.69 -13.06
CA GLY A 53 18.88 24.41 -12.62
C GLY A 53 19.10 25.76 -13.31
N LYS A 54 18.32 26.11 -14.33
CA LYS A 54 18.40 27.40 -15.05
C LYS A 54 17.29 28.37 -14.64
N THR A 55 16.09 27.86 -14.37
CA THR A 55 14.92 28.66 -14.00
C THR A 55 14.62 28.63 -12.49
N GLY A 56 15.20 27.68 -11.76
CA GLY A 56 14.91 27.43 -10.34
C GLY A 56 13.54 26.79 -10.10
N PHE A 57 12.85 26.35 -11.15
CA PHE A 57 11.46 25.93 -11.09
C PHE A 57 11.28 24.47 -10.64
N ARG A 58 10.25 24.24 -9.81
CA ARG A 58 9.72 22.91 -9.46
C ARG A 58 8.20 22.98 -9.62
N ALA A 59 7.62 22.13 -10.46
CA ALA A 59 6.19 21.86 -10.45
C ALA A 59 5.88 20.99 -9.22
N ASP A 60 5.92 21.59 -8.03
CA ASP A 60 5.45 20.90 -6.84
C ASP A 60 3.92 20.78 -6.89
N CYS A 61 3.37 19.82 -6.15
CA CYS A 61 1.93 19.57 -6.14
C CYS A 61 1.14 20.85 -5.79
N THR A 62 1.73 21.72 -4.95
CA THR A 62 1.10 22.97 -4.47
C THR A 62 1.11 24.11 -5.47
N TYR A 63 1.92 24.04 -6.52
CA TYR A 63 1.92 25.00 -7.62
C TYR A 63 0.60 24.94 -8.38
N CYS A 64 0.14 23.71 -8.67
CA CYS A 64 -1.10 23.47 -9.40
C CYS A 64 -2.31 23.36 -8.45
N HIS A 65 -2.15 22.67 -7.33
CA HIS A 65 -3.22 22.43 -6.37
C HIS A 65 -3.19 23.46 -5.24
N HIS A 66 -4.17 24.37 -5.27
CA HIS A 66 -4.41 25.30 -4.17
C HIS A 66 -5.41 24.71 -3.19
N PHE A 67 -5.22 24.97 -1.89
CA PHE A 67 -6.10 24.48 -0.84
C PHE A 67 -7.06 25.60 -0.40
N ASP A 68 -8.25 25.23 0.07
CA ASP A 68 -9.11 26.15 0.81
C ASP A 68 -8.53 26.47 2.21
N GLU A 69 -9.11 27.45 2.89
CA GLU A 69 -8.59 27.95 4.17
C GLU A 69 -8.50 26.85 5.25
N ASP A 70 -9.48 25.94 5.26
CA ASP A 70 -9.55 24.82 6.21
C ASP A 70 -8.74 23.58 5.74
N GLY A 71 -8.21 23.61 4.52
CA GLY A 71 -7.47 22.51 3.91
C GLY A 71 -8.31 21.27 3.61
N VAL A 72 -9.64 21.38 3.55
CA VAL A 72 -10.54 20.26 3.27
C VAL A 72 -10.46 19.90 1.79
N PHE A 73 -10.45 20.90 0.91
CA PHE A 73 -10.45 20.68 -0.53
C PHE A 73 -9.17 21.19 -1.21
N ALA A 74 -8.53 20.29 -1.96
CA ALA A 74 -7.52 20.66 -2.94
C ALA A 74 -8.23 21.04 -4.25
N LYS A 75 -8.19 22.31 -4.61
CA LYS A 75 -8.82 22.83 -5.83
C LYS A 75 -8.18 22.23 -7.07
N PHE A 76 -9.03 21.92 -8.05
CA PHE A 76 -8.57 21.58 -9.38
C PHE A 76 -7.89 22.79 -10.02
N PRO A 77 -6.75 22.59 -10.71
CA PRO A 77 -6.10 23.65 -11.48
C PRO A 77 -7.04 24.19 -12.55
N MET A 78 -6.98 25.50 -12.77
CA MET A 78 -7.69 26.19 -13.84
C MET A 78 -6.72 26.56 -14.96
N HIS A 79 -7.24 27.16 -16.03
CA HIS A 79 -6.41 27.61 -17.16
C HIS A 79 -5.26 28.54 -16.75
N GLU A 80 -5.40 29.29 -15.66
CA GLU A 80 -4.34 30.15 -15.12
C GLU A 80 -3.07 29.36 -14.77
N GLN A 81 -3.20 28.25 -14.05
CA GLN A 81 -2.07 27.40 -13.66
C GLN A 81 -1.41 26.77 -14.89
N CYS A 82 -2.21 26.33 -15.87
CA CYS A 82 -1.68 25.75 -17.11
C CYS A 82 -0.95 26.79 -17.95
N ALA A 83 -1.54 27.98 -18.09
CA ALA A 83 -1.01 29.08 -18.90
C ALA A 83 0.33 29.60 -18.37
N ALA A 84 0.64 29.40 -17.08
CA ALA A 84 1.91 29.81 -16.51
C ALA A 84 3.13 29.17 -17.22
N CYS A 85 2.96 27.99 -17.82
CA CYS A 85 3.96 27.36 -18.69
C CYS A 85 3.52 27.36 -20.16
N HIS A 86 2.27 26.97 -20.43
CA HIS A 86 1.79 26.77 -21.80
C HIS A 86 1.57 28.07 -22.59
N ALA A 87 1.73 29.26 -21.98
CA ALA A 87 1.79 30.52 -22.72
C ALA A 87 3.11 30.73 -23.47
N ASP A 88 4.15 29.93 -23.18
CA ASP A 88 5.39 29.94 -23.94
C ASP A 88 5.20 29.20 -25.28
N PRO A 89 5.52 29.82 -26.44
CA PRO A 89 5.47 29.17 -27.75
C PRO A 89 6.30 27.88 -27.86
N GLY A 90 7.30 27.69 -26.99
CA GLY A 90 8.14 26.50 -26.93
C GLY A 90 7.48 25.30 -26.22
N ILE A 91 6.33 25.48 -25.57
CA ILE A 91 5.69 24.44 -24.74
C ILE A 91 4.29 24.12 -25.29
N PRO A 92 4.16 23.14 -26.21
CA PRO A 92 2.86 22.69 -26.68
C PRO A 92 2.13 21.85 -25.61
N PRO A 93 0.78 21.87 -25.58
CA PRO A 93 -0.11 22.73 -26.36
C PRO A 93 -0.04 24.19 -25.92
N HIS A 94 -0.18 25.11 -26.87
CA HIS A 94 0.01 26.53 -26.62
C HIS A 94 -1.28 27.22 -26.14
N LEU A 95 -1.22 27.91 -25.01
CA LEU A 95 -2.34 28.60 -24.38
C LEU A 95 -2.06 30.10 -24.25
N ALA A 96 -2.41 30.88 -25.28
CA ALA A 96 -2.29 32.33 -25.30
C ALA A 96 -3.46 32.96 -26.09
N SER A 97 -3.53 34.28 -26.11
CA SER A 97 -4.59 35.04 -26.80
C SER A 97 -4.72 34.73 -28.30
N GLY A 98 -3.66 34.19 -28.92
CA GLY A 98 -3.63 33.78 -30.33
C GLY A 98 -3.86 32.28 -30.58
N SER A 99 -4.20 31.48 -29.55
CA SER A 99 -4.41 30.04 -29.69
C SER A 99 -5.54 29.71 -30.67
N ARG A 100 -5.34 28.66 -31.44
CA ARG A 100 -6.30 28.15 -32.43
C ARG A 100 -7.00 26.91 -31.87
N SER A 101 -8.09 26.48 -32.52
CA SER A 101 -8.84 25.29 -32.11
C SER A 101 -7.98 24.03 -31.98
N GLY A 102 -6.88 23.92 -32.75
CA GLY A 102 -5.92 22.83 -32.63
C GLY A 102 -5.16 22.79 -31.30
N ASP A 103 -4.84 23.96 -30.74
CA ASP A 103 -4.14 24.06 -29.46
C ASP A 103 -5.05 23.63 -28.30
N CYS A 104 -6.31 24.06 -28.36
CA CYS A 104 -7.32 23.64 -27.38
C CYS A 104 -7.53 22.12 -27.38
N ARG A 105 -7.40 21.46 -28.54
CA ARG A 105 -7.51 20.00 -28.68
C ARG A 105 -6.34 19.23 -28.08
N GLY A 106 -5.23 19.90 -27.77
CA GLY A 106 -4.12 19.29 -27.03
C GLY A 106 -4.47 18.98 -25.58
N CYS A 107 -5.38 19.75 -24.98
CA CYS A 107 -5.89 19.51 -23.62
C CYS A 107 -7.32 18.97 -23.61
N HIS A 108 -8.17 19.41 -24.54
CA HIS A 108 -9.59 19.08 -24.56
C HIS A 108 -9.96 18.04 -25.62
N VAL A 109 -10.87 17.13 -25.25
CA VAL A 109 -11.38 16.07 -26.13
C VAL A 109 -12.87 16.31 -26.39
N PRO A 110 -13.23 17.20 -27.33
CA PRO A 110 -14.63 17.56 -27.60
C PRO A 110 -15.47 16.38 -28.09
N GLU A 111 -14.85 15.34 -28.67
CA GLU A 111 -15.52 14.10 -29.08
C GLU A 111 -16.18 13.38 -27.90
N ARG A 112 -15.72 13.62 -26.66
CA ARG A 112 -16.35 13.11 -25.44
C ARG A 112 -17.74 13.71 -25.18
N ILE A 113 -18.01 14.91 -25.72
CA ILE A 113 -19.33 15.55 -25.68
C ILE A 113 -20.26 14.90 -26.70
N GLU A 114 -19.74 14.66 -27.90
CA GLU A 114 -20.51 14.19 -29.05
C GLU A 114 -20.89 12.70 -28.94
N ASN A 115 -20.05 11.88 -28.30
CA ASN A 115 -20.35 10.46 -28.08
C ASN A 115 -19.87 9.94 -26.70
N PRO A 116 -20.55 10.29 -25.60
CA PRO A 116 -20.16 9.87 -24.25
C PRO A 116 -20.22 8.35 -24.03
N ALA A 117 -21.02 7.64 -24.83
CA ALA A 117 -21.17 6.18 -24.74
C ALA A 117 -19.94 5.43 -25.26
N ALA A 118 -19.15 6.04 -26.15
CA ALA A 118 -17.89 5.48 -26.64
C ALA A 118 -16.72 5.61 -25.63
N PHE A 119 -16.91 6.38 -24.55
CA PHE A 119 -15.93 6.62 -23.48
C PHE A 119 -16.47 6.21 -22.11
N ALA A 120 -17.15 5.05 -22.07
CA ALA A 120 -17.84 4.53 -20.89
C ALA A 120 -16.94 4.39 -19.65
N ASP A 121 -15.62 4.24 -19.82
CA ASP A 121 -14.66 4.08 -18.73
C ASP A 121 -14.58 5.33 -17.82
N LEU A 122 -14.84 6.53 -18.34
CA LEU A 122 -14.86 7.77 -17.55
C LEU A 122 -16.17 8.01 -16.80
N GLN A 123 -17.26 7.29 -17.15
CA GLN A 123 -18.49 7.29 -16.35
C GLN A 123 -18.35 6.52 -15.03
N ALA A 124 -17.27 5.75 -14.87
CA ALA A 124 -17.00 4.98 -13.67
C ALA A 124 -16.23 5.76 -12.59
N ILE A 125 -15.79 7.00 -12.84
CA ILE A 125 -15.09 7.80 -11.82
C ILE A 125 -16.06 8.03 -10.64
N PRO A 126 -15.74 7.53 -9.43
CA PRO A 126 -16.65 7.65 -8.31
C PRO A 126 -16.91 9.11 -7.93
N GLN A 127 -18.14 9.42 -7.51
CA GLN A 127 -18.55 10.78 -7.15
C GLN A 127 -17.65 11.42 -6.08
N HIS A 128 -17.13 10.64 -5.12
CA HIS A 128 -16.21 11.14 -4.09
C HIS A 128 -14.86 11.58 -4.65
N VAL A 129 -14.37 10.93 -5.71
CA VAL A 129 -13.14 11.34 -6.42
C VAL A 129 -13.38 12.68 -7.13
N ILE A 130 -14.55 12.85 -7.75
CA ILE A 130 -14.94 14.11 -8.38
C ILE A 130 -15.12 15.23 -7.35
N ALA A 131 -15.72 14.91 -6.20
CA ALA A 131 -15.93 15.84 -5.10
C ALA A 131 -14.63 16.14 -4.33
N GLY A 132 -13.57 15.35 -4.52
CA GLY A 132 -12.29 15.46 -3.81
C GLY A 132 -12.37 15.21 -2.31
N VAL A 133 -13.50 14.70 -1.80
CA VAL A 133 -13.76 14.49 -0.37
C VAL A 133 -14.59 13.22 -0.15
N TYR A 134 -14.38 12.59 1.00
CA TYR A 134 -15.26 11.53 1.48
C TYR A 134 -16.39 12.11 2.31
N ASP A 135 -17.65 11.81 1.94
CA ASP A 135 -18.85 12.39 2.55
C ASP A 135 -18.97 12.21 4.07
N ASN A 136 -18.36 11.16 4.64
CA ASN A 136 -18.40 10.86 6.07
C ASN A 136 -16.98 10.77 6.68
N LEU A 137 -16.11 11.70 6.31
CA LEU A 137 -14.76 11.79 6.86
C LEU A 137 -14.40 13.25 7.18
N ARG A 138 -13.87 13.48 8.39
CA ARG A 138 -13.22 14.71 8.81
C ARG A 138 -11.75 14.59 8.43
N PHE A 139 -11.34 15.36 7.43
CA PHE A 139 -9.97 15.43 6.99
C PHE A 139 -9.57 16.88 6.69
N SER A 140 -8.31 17.23 6.96
CA SER A 140 -7.75 18.55 6.67
C SER A 140 -6.28 18.42 6.30
N HIS A 141 -5.92 18.84 5.08
CA HIS A 141 -4.54 18.94 4.64
C HIS A 141 -3.75 19.91 5.51
N VAL A 142 -4.33 21.05 5.90
CA VAL A 142 -3.67 22.05 6.76
C VAL A 142 -3.27 21.45 8.10
N ALA A 143 -4.13 20.60 8.70
CA ALA A 143 -3.78 19.90 9.93
C ALA A 143 -2.57 18.97 9.74
N HIS A 144 -2.52 18.22 8.64
CA HIS A 144 -1.39 17.32 8.33
C HIS A 144 -0.12 18.08 7.96
N PHE A 145 -0.23 19.22 7.27
CA PHE A 145 0.92 20.07 6.94
C PHE A 145 1.62 20.61 8.19
N ARG A 146 0.89 20.87 9.28
CA ARG A 146 1.48 21.35 10.55
C ARG A 146 2.39 20.32 11.23
N VAL A 147 2.17 19.03 10.97
CA VAL A 147 2.96 17.94 11.56
C VAL A 147 3.86 17.25 10.53
N ARG A 148 3.95 17.79 9.31
CA ARG A 148 4.64 17.13 8.19
C ARG A 148 6.12 16.88 8.47
N ASP A 149 6.80 17.80 9.15
CA ASP A 149 8.24 17.68 9.39
C ASP A 149 8.51 16.67 10.53
N GLU A 150 7.56 16.50 11.46
CA GLU A 150 7.65 15.51 12.55
C GLU A 150 7.45 14.08 12.04
N TYR A 151 6.55 13.89 11.07
CA TYR A 151 6.18 12.58 10.53
C TYR A 151 6.71 12.30 9.12
N ASP A 152 7.58 13.16 8.60
CA ASP A 152 8.12 13.08 7.23
C ASP A 152 7.01 12.87 6.18
N LEU A 153 5.98 13.72 6.26
CA LEU A 153 4.82 13.67 5.37
C LEU A 153 5.11 14.46 4.09
N ASP A 154 4.97 13.78 2.96
CA ASP A 154 4.86 14.39 1.64
C ASP A 154 3.50 14.05 0.99
N CYS A 155 3.23 14.59 -0.20
CA CYS A 155 1.94 14.38 -0.86
C CYS A 155 1.74 12.91 -1.26
N VAL A 156 2.82 12.24 -1.68
CA VAL A 156 2.78 10.88 -2.25
C VAL A 156 2.73 9.79 -1.18
N ARG A 157 3.03 10.12 0.09
CA ARG A 157 2.74 9.28 1.24
C ARG A 157 1.28 8.85 1.33
N CYS A 158 0.35 9.71 0.89
CA CYS A 158 -1.07 9.41 0.82
C CYS A 158 -1.55 9.25 -0.62
N HIS A 159 -1.10 10.11 -1.54
CA HIS A 159 -1.47 10.05 -2.96
C HIS A 159 -0.46 9.25 -3.79
N SER A 160 -0.21 8.00 -3.40
CA SER A 160 0.87 7.17 -3.98
C SER A 160 0.73 6.90 -5.48
N ALA A 161 -0.50 6.82 -6.00
CA ALA A 161 -0.75 6.57 -7.41
C ALA A 161 -0.60 7.80 -8.32
N VAL A 162 -0.40 9.00 -7.76
CA VAL A 162 -0.46 10.24 -8.56
C VAL A 162 0.73 10.40 -9.49
N GLU A 163 1.94 9.97 -9.09
CA GLU A 163 3.15 10.14 -9.90
C GLU A 163 3.08 9.33 -11.21
N GLU A 164 2.34 8.24 -11.24
CA GLU A 164 2.17 7.35 -12.40
C GLU A 164 0.84 7.59 -13.14
N SER A 165 0.04 8.57 -12.70
CA SER A 165 -1.28 8.85 -13.28
C SER A 165 -1.13 9.44 -14.69
N THR A 166 -1.64 8.72 -15.68
CA THR A 166 -1.57 9.11 -17.10
C THR A 166 -2.85 9.81 -17.57
N GLY A 167 -3.93 9.68 -16.81
CA GLY A 167 -5.20 10.31 -17.11
C GLY A 167 -6.10 10.47 -15.89
N LEU A 168 -7.19 11.22 -16.09
CA LEU A 168 -8.17 11.49 -15.04
C LEU A 168 -8.98 10.25 -14.62
N ALA A 169 -8.94 9.18 -15.43
CA ALA A 169 -9.52 7.89 -15.05
C ALA A 169 -8.71 7.21 -13.92
N ASP A 170 -7.43 7.55 -13.78
CA ASP A 170 -6.52 6.98 -12.78
C ASP A 170 -6.59 7.76 -11.44
N LEU A 171 -7.43 8.80 -11.37
CA LEU A 171 -7.62 9.57 -10.15
C LEU A 171 -8.25 8.71 -9.06
N SER A 172 -7.55 8.65 -7.93
CA SER A 172 -8.01 8.00 -6.71
C SER A 172 -7.75 8.92 -5.52
N LEU A 173 -8.66 8.89 -4.56
CA LEU A 173 -8.39 9.46 -3.24
C LEU A 173 -7.58 8.44 -2.41
N PRO A 174 -6.80 8.90 -1.42
CA PRO A 174 -6.08 8.01 -0.52
C PRO A 174 -7.02 7.01 0.15
N ASP A 175 -6.58 5.77 0.25
CA ASP A 175 -7.36 4.71 0.88
C ASP A 175 -7.34 4.87 2.40
N MET A 176 -8.37 4.34 3.08
CA MET A 176 -8.39 4.32 4.55
C MET A 176 -7.16 3.62 5.15
N LEU A 177 -6.55 2.68 4.42
CA LEU A 177 -5.33 2.00 4.84
C LEU A 177 -4.14 2.96 4.93
N ASP A 178 -4.10 4.02 4.11
CA ASP A 178 -3.07 5.05 4.18
C ASP A 178 -3.16 5.79 5.52
N CYS A 179 -4.37 6.15 5.95
CA CYS A 179 -4.63 6.75 7.26
C CYS A 179 -4.21 5.83 8.42
N VAL A 180 -4.57 4.54 8.36
CA VAL A 180 -4.28 3.53 9.40
C VAL A 180 -2.77 3.40 9.64
N GLY A 181 -1.93 3.65 8.62
CA GLY A 181 -0.47 3.50 8.75
C GLY A 181 0.15 4.30 9.88
N CYS A 182 -0.33 5.53 10.04
CA CYS A 182 0.14 6.43 11.09
C CYS A 182 -0.83 6.42 12.28
N HIS A 183 -2.14 6.44 12.03
CA HIS A 183 -3.14 6.62 13.08
C HIS A 183 -3.45 5.38 13.93
N ASP A 184 -2.96 4.19 13.58
CA ASP A 184 -3.15 2.99 14.40
C ASP A 184 -1.99 2.73 15.36
N THR A 185 -0.75 2.95 14.89
CA THR A 185 0.43 2.41 15.57
C THR A 185 1.37 3.45 16.16
N ASP A 186 1.25 4.71 15.76
CA ASP A 186 2.17 5.76 16.21
C ASP A 186 1.78 6.31 17.59
N ARG A 187 2.75 6.33 18.51
CA ARG A 187 2.55 6.82 19.88
C ARG A 187 2.38 8.34 19.95
N GLY A 188 2.87 9.09 18.95
CA GLY A 188 2.72 10.53 18.88
C GLY A 188 1.33 10.99 18.41
N VAL A 189 0.55 10.10 17.78
CA VAL A 189 -0.84 10.42 17.41
C VAL A 189 -1.73 10.42 18.66
N PRO A 190 -2.51 11.50 18.90
CA PRO A 190 -3.43 11.58 20.03
C PRO A 190 -4.45 10.44 20.02
N GLU A 191 -4.81 9.94 21.21
CA GLU A 191 -5.79 8.84 21.36
C GLU A 191 -7.12 9.12 20.64
N SER A 192 -7.59 10.38 20.69
CA SER A 192 -8.83 10.80 20.02
C SER A 192 -8.79 10.68 18.50
N LEU A 193 -7.60 10.63 17.91
CA LEU A 193 -7.36 10.50 16.47
C LEU A 193 -6.86 9.11 16.09
N ARG A 194 -6.83 8.15 17.02
CA ARG A 194 -6.48 6.77 16.70
C ARG A 194 -7.62 6.05 15.99
N ILE A 195 -7.30 4.99 15.25
CA ILE A 195 -8.30 4.19 14.53
C ILE A 195 -9.34 3.56 15.49
N SER A 196 -8.96 3.32 16.75
CA SER A 196 -9.87 2.91 17.83
C SER A 196 -10.95 3.96 18.16
N SER A 197 -10.72 5.23 17.83
CA SER A 197 -11.60 6.37 18.12
C SER A 197 -12.36 6.78 16.86
N CYS A 198 -13.47 6.10 16.57
CA CYS A 198 -14.26 6.28 15.34
C CYS A 198 -14.68 7.74 15.09
N SER A 199 -15.07 8.46 16.15
CA SER A 199 -15.55 9.84 16.09
C SER A 199 -14.44 10.87 15.84
N GLY A 200 -13.17 10.47 15.94
CA GLY A 200 -12.04 11.31 15.55
C GLY A 200 -12.03 11.62 14.06
N CYS A 201 -12.47 10.66 13.24
CA CYS A 201 -12.43 10.76 11.79
C CYS A 201 -13.84 10.76 11.16
N HIS A 202 -14.81 10.03 11.68
CA HIS A 202 -16.14 9.96 11.07
C HIS A 202 -17.07 11.09 11.56
N LEU A 203 -17.80 11.73 10.64
CA LEU A 203 -18.77 12.79 10.95
C LEU A 203 -19.96 12.24 11.75
N GLU A 204 -20.41 11.03 11.40
CA GLU A 204 -21.49 10.31 12.06
C GLU A 204 -20.97 9.17 12.93
N GLU A 205 -21.70 8.89 14.02
CA GLU A 205 -21.38 7.82 14.96
C GLU A 205 -21.53 6.44 14.29
N ARG A 206 -20.40 5.77 14.07
CA ARG A 206 -20.35 4.45 13.43
C ARG A 206 -20.50 3.35 14.49
N ASN A 207 -21.68 2.73 14.55
CA ASN A 207 -21.93 1.53 15.35
C ASN A 207 -21.82 0.28 14.47
N GLY A 208 -20.82 -0.57 14.69
CA GLY A 208 -20.66 -1.81 13.92
C GLY A 208 -19.26 -2.40 13.96
N PRO A 209 -19.04 -3.58 13.34
CA PRO A 209 -17.72 -4.15 13.18
C PRO A 209 -16.84 -3.26 12.31
N VAL A 210 -15.57 -3.11 12.71
CA VAL A 210 -14.57 -2.32 11.99
C VAL A 210 -14.40 -2.89 10.57
N PRO A 211 -14.57 -2.06 9.51
CA PRO A 211 -14.38 -2.52 8.13
C PRO A 211 -12.95 -3.00 7.89
N ALA A 212 -12.77 -3.89 6.90
CA ALA A 212 -11.44 -4.40 6.57
C ALA A 212 -10.46 -3.30 6.13
N SER A 213 -10.97 -2.19 5.61
CA SER A 213 -10.20 -1.01 5.21
C SER A 213 -9.56 -0.25 6.39
N HIS A 214 -9.95 -0.54 7.63
CA HIS A 214 -9.48 0.13 8.84
C HIS A 214 -8.47 -0.71 9.63
N SER A 215 -7.96 -1.78 9.06
CA SER A 215 -6.99 -2.64 9.73
C SER A 215 -5.95 -3.10 8.72
N ARG A 216 -4.69 -2.73 8.95
CA ARG A 216 -3.58 -3.31 8.20
C ARG A 216 -3.43 -4.77 8.65
N ASN A 217 -3.31 -5.69 7.68
CA ASN A 217 -3.24 -7.14 7.91
C ASN A 217 -4.53 -7.79 8.43
N VAL A 218 -5.70 -7.40 7.91
CA VAL A 218 -6.93 -8.19 8.11
C VAL A 218 -6.72 -9.55 7.49
N LYS A 219 -6.56 -10.55 8.37
CA LYS A 219 -6.62 -11.96 8.04
C LYS A 219 -7.88 -12.20 7.18
N PRO A 220 -7.74 -12.50 5.88
CA PRO A 220 -8.90 -12.78 5.03
C PRO A 220 -9.74 -13.92 5.62
N PRO A 221 -11.06 -13.97 5.38
CA PRO A 221 -11.89 -15.11 5.78
C PRO A 221 -11.37 -16.46 5.22
N SER A 222 -10.65 -16.40 4.10
CA SER A 222 -9.97 -17.55 3.50
C SER A 222 -8.76 -18.03 4.30
N HIS A 223 -8.18 -17.26 5.22
CA HIS A 223 -7.05 -17.67 6.07
C HIS A 223 -7.51 -18.47 7.31
N ASN A 224 -8.44 -19.39 7.16
CA ASN A 224 -8.95 -20.23 8.25
C ASN A 224 -8.01 -21.43 8.55
N GLU A 225 -8.43 -22.37 9.40
CA GLU A 225 -7.57 -23.53 9.75
C GLU A 225 -7.32 -24.45 8.54
N SER A 226 -8.29 -24.58 7.62
CA SER A 226 -8.09 -25.40 6.42
C SER A 226 -7.11 -24.76 5.43
N PHE A 227 -7.03 -23.43 5.38
CA PHE A 227 -6.00 -22.74 4.62
C PHE A 227 -4.60 -23.23 4.96
N ARG A 228 -4.27 -23.40 6.25
CA ARG A 228 -2.94 -23.87 6.67
C ARG A 228 -2.55 -25.24 6.10
N VAL A 229 -3.53 -26.06 5.75
CA VAL A 229 -3.34 -27.42 5.26
C VAL A 229 -3.44 -27.47 3.73
N GLU A 230 -4.36 -26.71 3.15
CA GLU A 230 -4.81 -26.91 1.76
C GLU A 230 -4.41 -25.77 0.81
N HIS A 231 -3.81 -24.67 1.31
CA HIS A 231 -3.47 -23.51 0.47
C HIS A 231 -2.42 -23.77 -0.62
N SER A 232 -1.70 -24.90 -0.55
CA SER A 232 -0.62 -25.23 -1.50
C SER A 232 -1.11 -25.41 -2.95
N GLU A 233 -2.32 -25.95 -3.13
CA GLU A 233 -2.90 -26.20 -4.46
C GLU A 233 -3.50 -24.92 -5.06
N PRO A 234 -4.34 -24.13 -4.34
CA PRO A 234 -4.77 -22.81 -4.79
C PRO A 234 -3.61 -21.84 -5.04
N ALA A 235 -2.53 -21.88 -4.25
CA ALA A 235 -1.35 -21.01 -4.42
C ALA A 235 -0.53 -21.33 -5.68
N ARG A 236 -0.64 -22.56 -6.22
CA ARG A 236 0.02 -22.99 -7.46
C ARG A 236 -0.84 -22.77 -8.70
N ALA A 237 -2.10 -22.38 -8.54
CA ALA A 237 -3.01 -22.15 -9.65
C ALA A 237 -2.67 -20.87 -10.43
N ILE A 238 -2.80 -20.92 -11.75
CA ILE A 238 -2.67 -19.74 -12.60
C ILE A 238 -3.81 -18.77 -12.27
N GLY A 239 -3.48 -17.56 -11.81
CA GLY A 239 -4.46 -16.56 -11.36
C GLY A 239 -4.84 -16.63 -9.87
N ALA A 240 -4.03 -17.30 -9.03
CA ALA A 240 -4.24 -17.40 -7.59
C ALA A 240 -4.31 -16.03 -6.90
N LYS A 241 -5.47 -15.68 -6.30
CA LYS A 241 -5.77 -14.35 -5.72
C LYS A 241 -4.90 -13.91 -4.53
N CYS A 242 -3.89 -14.68 -4.15
CA CYS A 242 -2.96 -14.36 -3.08
C CYS A 242 -2.17 -13.06 -3.36
N TYR A 243 -1.85 -12.78 -4.62
CA TYR A 243 -1.17 -11.55 -5.05
C TYR A 243 -2.02 -10.28 -4.88
N ALA A 244 -3.35 -10.41 -4.71
CA ALA A 244 -4.25 -9.27 -4.62
C ALA A 244 -4.15 -8.49 -3.29
N CYS A 245 -3.68 -9.13 -2.21
CA CYS A 245 -3.43 -8.47 -0.92
C CYS A 245 -1.97 -8.54 -0.48
N HIS A 246 -1.14 -9.36 -1.13
CA HIS A 246 0.30 -9.43 -0.91
C HIS A 246 1.02 -8.70 -2.06
N LEU A 247 1.07 -7.37 -2.01
CA LEU A 247 1.52 -6.49 -3.10
C LEU A 247 2.98 -6.69 -3.60
N ASN A 248 3.74 -7.66 -3.06
CA ASN A 248 5.09 -8.00 -3.52
C ASN A 248 5.19 -9.34 -4.28
N VAL A 249 4.08 -10.05 -4.55
CA VAL A 249 4.10 -11.31 -5.33
C VAL A 249 3.91 -11.02 -6.82
N SER A 250 4.95 -10.49 -7.45
CA SER A 250 5.08 -10.51 -8.92
C SER A 250 5.48 -11.93 -9.37
N PRO A 251 5.09 -12.41 -10.56
CA PRO A 251 5.53 -13.70 -11.09
C PRO A 251 7.01 -13.61 -11.50
N SER A 252 7.90 -13.66 -10.53
CA SER A 252 9.34 -13.82 -10.75
C SER A 252 9.90 -14.85 -9.79
N ALA A 253 11.12 -15.32 -10.03
CA ALA A 253 11.83 -16.33 -9.22
C ALA A 253 11.85 -16.02 -7.69
N SER A 254 11.53 -14.78 -7.30
CA SER A 254 11.35 -14.33 -5.92
C SER A 254 10.09 -14.84 -5.20
N ALA A 255 9.12 -15.44 -5.89
CA ALA A 255 7.91 -15.98 -5.25
C ALA A 255 8.24 -17.12 -4.25
N ALA A 256 9.29 -17.91 -4.50
CA ALA A 256 9.74 -18.97 -3.60
C ALA A 256 10.37 -18.42 -2.30
N ASP A 257 11.12 -17.33 -2.37
CA ASP A 257 11.73 -16.67 -1.21
C ASP A 257 10.67 -16.00 -0.33
N GLN A 258 9.54 -15.61 -0.91
CA GLN A 258 8.43 -14.97 -0.20
C GLN A 258 7.49 -15.97 0.51
N CYS A 259 7.42 -17.23 0.03
CA CYS A 259 6.87 -18.34 0.82
C CYS A 259 7.58 -18.44 2.17
N ALA A 260 8.90 -18.30 2.19
CA ALA A 260 9.70 -18.39 3.40
C ALA A 260 9.35 -17.28 4.41
N SER A 261 9.04 -16.06 3.97
CA SER A 261 8.66 -14.95 4.87
C SER A 261 7.43 -15.28 5.72
N CYS A 262 6.38 -15.83 5.11
CA CYS A 262 5.18 -16.26 5.84
C CYS A 262 5.44 -17.52 6.67
N HIS A 263 6.15 -18.51 6.12
CA HIS A 263 6.49 -19.74 6.85
C HIS A 263 7.46 -19.52 8.03
N GLN A 264 8.25 -18.45 8.00
CA GLN A 264 9.07 -17.99 9.13
C GLN A 264 8.21 -17.32 10.22
N ALA A 265 7.15 -16.61 9.85
CA ALA A 265 6.21 -16.00 10.80
C ALA A 265 5.19 -17.01 11.36
N MET A 266 4.84 -18.05 10.60
CA MET A 266 3.93 -19.11 11.00
C MET A 266 4.65 -20.17 11.87
N ARG A 267 4.97 -19.79 13.10
CA ARG A 267 5.45 -20.73 14.11
C ARG A 267 4.40 -21.85 14.29
N PRO A 268 4.73 -23.13 14.01
CA PRO A 268 3.76 -24.20 14.19
C PRO A 268 3.31 -24.26 15.65
N THR A 269 2.04 -24.62 15.90
CA THR A 269 1.49 -24.75 17.26
C THR A 269 2.31 -25.72 18.12
N SER A 270 2.98 -26.68 17.48
CA SER A 270 3.89 -27.63 18.12
C SER A 270 5.15 -26.97 18.70
N HIS A 271 5.59 -25.81 18.22
CA HIS A 271 6.86 -25.19 18.60
C HIS A 271 6.78 -24.51 19.98
N THR A 272 6.54 -25.27 21.03
CA THR A 272 6.61 -24.82 22.42
C THR A 272 8.01 -25.06 23.02
N ALA A 273 8.36 -24.40 24.12
CA ALA A 273 9.61 -24.68 24.83
C ALA A 273 9.68 -26.15 25.28
N ARG A 274 8.55 -26.73 25.68
CA ARG A 274 8.44 -28.15 26.02
C ARG A 274 8.69 -29.06 24.82
N TRP A 275 8.13 -28.75 23.65
CA TRP A 275 8.37 -29.53 22.44
C TRP A 275 9.85 -29.52 22.05
N ARG A 276 10.44 -28.31 22.04
CA ARG A 276 11.87 -28.11 21.81
C ARG A 276 12.71 -28.90 22.82
N ASP A 277 12.30 -29.03 24.07
CA ASP A 277 13.17 -29.68 25.06
C ASP A 277 12.93 -31.20 25.16
N THR A 278 11.80 -31.74 24.66
CA THR A 278 11.41 -33.15 24.95
C THR A 278 11.04 -34.02 23.76
N VAL A 279 10.62 -33.46 22.63
CA VAL A 279 10.08 -34.27 21.53
C VAL A 279 10.57 -33.87 20.13
N HIS A 280 11.14 -32.67 19.94
CA HIS A 280 11.62 -32.22 18.62
C HIS A 280 12.60 -33.20 17.98
N GLY A 281 13.49 -33.82 18.77
CA GLY A 281 14.46 -34.81 18.29
C GLY A 281 13.81 -36.05 17.69
N LYS A 282 12.66 -36.49 18.23
CA LYS A 282 11.90 -37.63 17.67
C LYS A 282 11.29 -37.28 16.32
N PHE A 283 10.74 -36.07 16.19
CA PHE A 283 10.20 -35.60 14.91
C PHE A 283 11.32 -35.39 13.87
N ALA A 284 12.45 -34.80 14.28
CA ALA A 284 13.62 -34.65 13.42
C ALA A 284 14.30 -35.99 13.08
N ALA A 285 14.08 -37.07 13.84
CA ALA A 285 14.54 -38.41 13.46
C ALA A 285 13.64 -39.04 12.39
N MET A 286 12.35 -38.70 12.38
CA MET A 286 11.38 -39.22 11.42
C MET A 286 11.44 -38.48 10.08
N ASP A 287 11.46 -37.16 10.10
CA ASP A 287 11.54 -36.35 8.88
C ASP A 287 12.16 -34.97 9.14
N ARG A 288 13.42 -34.82 8.72
CA ARG A 288 14.15 -33.54 8.78
C ARG A 288 13.73 -32.57 7.68
N THR A 289 13.20 -33.08 6.58
CA THR A 289 12.85 -32.30 5.40
C THR A 289 11.69 -31.37 5.70
N SER A 290 10.71 -31.83 6.48
CA SER A 290 9.62 -30.98 6.99
C SER A 290 10.11 -29.77 7.79
N CYS A 291 11.24 -29.90 8.50
CA CYS A 291 11.82 -28.84 9.31
C CYS A 291 12.63 -27.86 8.45
N ALA A 292 13.25 -28.34 7.37
CA ALA A 292 14.08 -27.56 6.46
C ALA A 292 13.29 -26.50 5.66
N ILE A 293 11.95 -26.56 5.71
CA ILE A 293 11.04 -25.56 5.15
C ILE A 293 11.23 -24.19 5.83
N CYS A 294 11.52 -24.19 7.14
CA CYS A 294 11.70 -22.95 7.92
C CYS A 294 13.09 -22.85 8.56
N HIS A 295 13.79 -23.98 8.77
CA HIS A 295 15.08 -24.02 9.47
C HIS A 295 16.24 -24.33 8.52
N VAL A 296 17.27 -23.49 8.54
CA VAL A 296 18.55 -23.77 7.86
C VAL A 296 19.52 -24.52 8.77
N ALA A 297 20.52 -25.20 8.19
CA ALA A 297 21.46 -26.07 8.90
C ALA A 297 22.11 -25.39 10.13
N ASP A 298 22.47 -24.11 10.01
CA ASP A 298 23.08 -23.33 11.09
C ASP A 298 22.20 -23.24 12.34
N MET A 299 20.87 -23.26 12.16
CA MET A 299 19.93 -23.22 13.28
C MET A 299 19.98 -24.51 14.12
N CYS A 300 20.17 -25.65 13.46
CA CYS A 300 20.34 -26.95 14.11
C CYS A 300 21.65 -26.96 14.90
N ILE A 301 22.73 -26.50 14.26
CA ILE A 301 24.08 -26.52 14.82
C ILE A 301 24.16 -25.67 16.10
N ARG A 302 23.49 -24.50 16.14
CA ARG A 302 23.50 -23.62 17.32
C ARG A 302 23.05 -24.29 18.61
N CYS A 303 22.10 -25.22 18.56
CA CYS A 303 21.64 -25.96 19.74
C CYS A 303 22.33 -27.31 19.91
N HIS A 304 22.65 -28.02 18.81
CA HIS A 304 23.33 -29.31 18.89
C HIS A 304 24.82 -29.21 19.26
N ASN A 305 25.40 -28.00 19.22
CA ASN A 305 26.71 -27.69 19.82
C ASN A 305 26.62 -27.09 21.23
N GLN A 306 25.44 -27.15 21.89
CA GLN A 306 25.30 -26.74 23.29
C GLN A 306 25.17 -27.93 24.22
N ILE A 307 25.72 -27.79 25.43
CA ILE A 307 25.55 -28.78 26.49
C ILE A 307 24.06 -28.85 26.84
N PRO A 308 23.41 -30.03 26.75
CA PRO A 308 21.99 -30.17 27.06
C PRO A 308 21.67 -29.76 28.49
N ARG A 309 20.50 -29.14 28.71
CA ARG A 309 20.03 -28.74 30.05
C ARG A 309 19.98 -29.89 31.05
N SER A 310 19.86 -31.13 30.59
CA SER A 310 19.94 -32.32 31.45
C SER A 310 21.26 -32.42 32.23
N HIS A 311 22.33 -31.77 31.78
CA HIS A 311 23.63 -31.71 32.49
C HIS A 311 23.64 -30.68 33.62
N GLN A 312 22.56 -29.92 33.83
CA GLN A 312 22.50 -28.85 34.83
C GLN A 312 21.42 -29.12 35.88
N PRO A 313 21.76 -29.11 37.18
CA PRO A 313 23.11 -28.99 37.74
C PRO A 313 23.87 -30.33 37.64
N LEU A 314 25.16 -30.25 37.29
CA LEU A 314 25.99 -31.43 36.99
C LEU A 314 26.02 -32.51 38.10
N PRO A 315 26.05 -32.17 39.40
CA PRO A 315 26.02 -33.18 40.46
C PRO A 315 24.76 -34.06 40.45
N GLN A 316 23.60 -33.49 40.12
CA GLN A 316 22.33 -34.22 40.07
C GLN A 316 22.24 -35.11 38.83
N PHE A 317 22.77 -34.61 37.70
CA PHE A 317 22.93 -35.43 36.50
C PHE A 317 23.82 -36.64 36.79
N MET A 318 25.02 -36.45 37.31
CA MET A 318 25.95 -37.55 37.57
C MET A 318 25.43 -38.55 38.62
N GLY A 319 24.73 -38.09 39.66
CA GLY A 319 24.27 -38.94 40.75
C GLY A 319 23.10 -39.88 40.40
N HIS A 320 22.12 -39.39 39.62
CA HIS A 320 20.92 -40.17 39.31
C HIS A 320 20.40 -39.99 37.87
N GLY A 321 20.53 -38.79 37.29
CA GLY A 321 19.97 -38.48 35.97
C GLY A 321 20.67 -39.18 34.81
N HIS A 322 21.99 -39.32 34.88
CA HIS A 322 22.85 -39.87 33.84
C HIS A 322 22.50 -41.33 33.56
N ALA A 323 22.47 -42.17 34.60
CA ALA A 323 22.17 -43.59 34.46
C ALA A 323 20.72 -43.85 34.01
N ALA A 324 19.77 -42.99 34.39
CA ALA A 324 18.38 -43.11 33.96
C ALA A 324 18.22 -42.78 32.46
N LEU A 325 18.82 -41.66 32.02
CA LEU A 325 18.75 -41.22 30.63
C LEU A 325 19.56 -42.13 29.69
N ALA A 326 20.76 -42.57 30.11
CA ALA A 326 21.58 -43.48 29.34
C ALA A 326 20.86 -44.82 29.09
N ARG A 327 20.09 -45.35 30.05
CA ARG A 327 19.30 -46.59 29.82
C ARG A 327 18.19 -46.43 28.79
N LEU A 328 17.62 -45.23 28.67
CA LEU A 328 16.53 -44.97 27.73
C LEU A 328 17.05 -44.73 26.31
N GLU A 329 18.14 -43.98 26.16
CA GLU A 329 18.64 -43.61 24.83
C GLU A 329 20.15 -43.27 24.83
N GLN A 330 21.01 -44.30 24.85
CA GLN A 330 22.48 -44.12 24.79
C GLN A 330 22.94 -43.38 23.53
N ARG A 331 22.22 -43.56 22.42
CA ARG A 331 22.54 -42.92 21.12
C ARG A 331 22.49 -41.41 21.18
N ALA A 332 21.63 -40.83 22.02
CA ALA A 332 21.55 -39.38 22.19
C ALA A 332 22.87 -38.81 22.74
N CYS A 333 23.55 -39.54 23.62
CA CYS A 333 24.82 -39.14 24.22
C CYS A 333 25.98 -39.12 23.21
N PHE A 334 25.96 -40.02 22.23
CA PHE A 334 26.99 -40.10 21.18
C PHE A 334 26.96 -38.94 20.18
N THR A 335 25.96 -38.06 20.28
CA THR A 335 25.93 -36.79 19.53
C THR A 335 27.12 -35.90 19.88
N CYS A 336 27.59 -35.95 21.14
CA CYS A 336 28.70 -35.12 21.61
C CYS A 336 29.82 -35.92 22.28
N HIS A 337 29.52 -37.11 22.81
CA HIS A 337 30.48 -37.95 23.52
C HIS A 337 30.97 -39.11 22.66
N GLN A 338 32.23 -39.48 22.81
CA GLN A 338 32.76 -40.75 22.30
C GLN A 338 32.97 -41.70 23.47
N PHE A 339 32.77 -43.01 23.23
CA PHE A 339 32.83 -43.99 24.31
C PHE A 339 34.23 -44.02 24.94
N GLU A 340 35.25 -44.03 24.10
CA GLU A 340 36.67 -44.14 24.44
C GLU A 340 37.13 -42.97 25.33
N ASP A 341 36.70 -41.76 25.01
CA ASP A 341 37.17 -40.54 25.67
C ASP A 341 36.27 -40.06 26.82
N SER A 342 35.03 -40.53 26.89
CA SER A 342 34.03 -40.05 27.85
C SER A 342 33.54 -41.16 28.78
N CYS A 343 32.93 -42.21 28.23
CA CYS A 343 32.24 -43.24 28.99
C CYS A 343 33.22 -44.19 29.68
N ALA A 344 34.29 -44.56 28.99
CA ALA A 344 35.30 -45.49 29.46
C ALA A 344 35.95 -45.04 30.77
N LYS A 345 36.03 -43.72 31.02
CA LYS A 345 36.59 -43.15 32.25
C LYS A 345 35.86 -43.59 33.53
N CYS A 346 34.61 -44.03 33.44
CA CYS A 346 33.82 -44.46 34.60
C CYS A 346 33.10 -45.81 34.41
N HIS A 347 32.96 -46.29 33.17
CA HIS A 347 32.23 -47.52 32.84
C HIS A 347 33.13 -48.67 32.34
N LEU A 348 34.46 -48.54 32.42
CA LEU A 348 35.36 -49.68 32.26
C LEU A 348 35.26 -50.55 33.52
N GLY A 349 34.58 -51.69 33.36
CA GLY A 349 34.69 -52.88 34.20
C GLY A 349 35.37 -53.97 33.41
#